data_AF-A0A974U7F3-F1
#
_entry.id   AF-A0A974U7F3-F1
#
_cell.length_a   1.000
_cell.length_b   1.000
_cell.length_c   1.000
_cell.angle_alpha   90.00
_cell.angle_beta   90.00
_cell.angle_gamma   90.00
#
_symmetry.space_group_name_H-M   'P 1'
#
loop_
_entity.id
_entity.type
_entity.pdbx_description
1 polymer ?
#
loop_
_entity_poly.entity_id
_entity_poly.type
_entity_poly.pdbx_seq_one_letter_code
_entity_poly.pdbx_strand_id
1 'polypeptide(L)'
;MKEENTLTTRDWLAIERTKLANERTFLAYFRTFLVILGTGIAILKLDLFSQLKTFGIALVAISPVILLIGIFRLFRVKQTIKKHYKIQ
;
A
#
# COMPACT_ATOMS: atom_id res chain seq x y z
N MET A 1 22.79 25.24 -19.39
CA MET A 1 21.60 25.11 -20.25
C MET A 1 20.65 24.14 -19.55
N LYS A 2 19.67 24.65 -18.80
CA LYS A 2 18.66 23.83 -18.12
C LYS A 2 17.60 23.51 -19.17
N GLU A 3 17.60 22.30 -19.69
CA GLU A 3 16.54 21.86 -20.60
C GLU A 3 15.23 21.78 -19.81
N GLU A 4 14.42 22.83 -19.93
CA GLU A 4 12.99 22.77 -19.63
C GLU A 4 12.35 21.80 -20.61
N ASN A 5 12.39 20.52 -20.28
CA ASN A 5 11.61 19.48 -20.95
C ASN A 5 10.14 19.76 -20.62
N THR A 6 9.47 20.54 -21.47
CA THR A 6 8.02 20.69 -21.45
C THR A 6 7.43 19.31 -21.73
N LEU A 7 6.98 18.63 -20.66
CA LEU A 7 6.30 17.35 -20.78
C LEU A 7 5.14 17.53 -21.75
N THR A 8 5.17 16.80 -22.86
CA THR A 8 4.05 16.80 -23.80
C THR A 8 2.83 16.25 -23.05
N THR A 9 1.60 16.64 -23.42
CA THR A 9 0.37 16.11 -22.78
C THR A 9 0.33 14.56 -22.74
N ARG A 10 1.01 13.91 -23.68
CA ARG A 10 1.22 12.46 -23.74
C ARG A 10 2.13 11.94 -22.61
N ASP A 11 3.21 12.63 -22.29
CA ASP A 11 4.14 12.26 -21.23
C ASP A 11 3.48 12.42 -19.86
N TRP A 12 2.67 13.47 -19.69
CA TRP A 12 1.84 13.66 -18.49
C TRP A 12 0.85 12.50 -18.31
N LEU A 13 0.13 12.11 -19.38
CA LEU A 13 -0.80 10.99 -19.34
C LEU A 13 -0.10 9.63 -19.13
N ALA A 14 1.16 9.48 -19.54
CA ALA A 14 1.97 8.29 -19.27
C ALA A 14 2.37 8.20 -17.78
N ILE A 15 2.75 9.33 -17.17
CA ILE A 15 3.05 9.42 -15.74
C ILE A 15 1.80 9.14 -14.89
N GLU A 16 0.65 9.67 -15.29
CA GLU A 16 -0.58 9.46 -14.54
C GLU A 16 -1.02 7.98 -14.56
N ARG A 17 -0.87 7.30 -15.71
CA ARG A 17 -1.15 5.85 -15.83
C ARG A 17 -0.23 5.00 -14.95
N THR A 18 1.05 5.33 -14.87
CA THR A 18 2.00 4.61 -14.00
C THR A 18 1.72 4.86 -12.52
N LYS A 19 1.35 6.09 -12.15
CA LYS A 19 0.90 6.42 -10.79
C LYS A 19 -0.37 5.64 -10.40
N LEU A 20 -1.38 5.62 -11.27
CA LEU A 20 -2.65 4.92 -11.02
C LEU A 20 -2.45 3.40 -10.89
N ALA A 21 -1.56 2.81 -11.70
CA ALA A 21 -1.18 1.40 -11.58
C ALA A 21 -0.49 1.09 -10.23
N ASN A 22 0.34 2.00 -9.74
CA ASN A 22 1.01 1.83 -8.45
C ASN A 22 0.05 2.02 -7.26
N GLU A 23 -0.90 2.96 -7.35
CA GLU A 23 -1.98 3.12 -6.38
C GLU A 23 -2.91 1.90 -6.34
N ARG A 24 -3.23 1.31 -7.50
CA ARG A 24 -3.97 0.04 -7.58
C ARG A 24 -3.24 -1.08 -6.84
N THR A 25 -1.93 -1.20 -7.04
CA THR A 25 -1.11 -2.21 -6.37
C THR A 25 -1.12 -2.00 -4.86
N PHE A 26 -1.03 -0.75 -4.40
CA PHE A 26 -1.16 -0.44 -2.98
C PHE A 26 -2.54 -0.80 -2.41
N LEU A 27 -3.62 -0.48 -3.13
CA LEU A 27 -4.98 -0.83 -2.70
C LEU A 27 -5.19 -2.36 -2.64
N ALA A 28 -4.50 -3.14 -3.48
CA ALA A 28 -4.49 -4.60 -3.38
C ALA A 28 -3.82 -5.09 -2.09
N TYR A 29 -2.66 -4.52 -1.72
CA TYR A 29 -2.00 -4.81 -0.43
C TYR A 29 -2.87 -4.38 0.77
N PHE A 30 -3.52 -3.22 0.67
CA PHE A 30 -4.43 -2.73 1.70
C PHE A 30 -5.65 -3.66 1.87
N ARG A 31 -6.21 -4.16 0.76
CA ARG A 31 -7.28 -5.16 0.81
C ARG A 31 -6.83 -6.43 1.51
N THR A 32 -5.66 -6.97 1.17
CA THR A 32 -5.15 -8.19 1.82
C THR A 32 -4.92 -7.97 3.32
N PHE A 33 -4.44 -6.79 3.70
CA PHE A 33 -4.30 -6.40 5.10
C PHE A 33 -5.65 -6.43 5.84
N LEU A 34 -6.67 -5.77 5.30
CA LEU A 34 -7.99 -5.70 5.94
C LEU A 34 -8.64 -7.06 6.10
N VAL A 35 -8.51 -7.93 5.09
CA VAL A 35 -9.04 -9.31 5.15
C VAL A 35 -8.34 -10.08 6.27
N ILE A 36 -7.01 -10.08 6.31
CA ILE A 36 -6.24 -10.80 7.33
C ILE A 36 -6.52 -10.25 8.73
N LEU A 37 -6.58 -8.92 8.89
CA LEU A 37 -6.91 -8.26 10.15
C LEU A 37 -8.33 -8.64 10.61
N GLY A 38 -9.31 -8.54 9.71
CA GLY A 38 -10.71 -8.86 10.00
C GLY A 38 -10.88 -10.33 10.40
N THR A 39 -10.23 -11.25 9.69
CA THR A 39 -10.22 -12.68 10.03
C THR A 39 -9.56 -12.92 11.39
N GLY A 40 -8.42 -12.29 11.67
CA GLY A 40 -7.75 -12.40 12.97
C GLY A 40 -8.63 -11.91 14.13
N ILE A 41 -9.29 -10.75 13.96
CA ILE A 41 -10.21 -10.19 14.96
C ILE A 41 -11.44 -11.10 15.14
N ALA A 42 -12.00 -11.63 14.05
CA ALA A 42 -13.15 -12.54 14.11
C ALA A 42 -12.81 -13.82 14.90
N ILE A 43 -11.64 -14.42 14.66
CA ILE A 43 -11.16 -15.59 15.40
C ILE A 43 -10.99 -15.27 16.89
N LEU A 44 -10.49 -14.08 17.24
CA LEU A 44 -10.30 -13.68 18.65
C LEU A 44 -11.62 -13.43 19.38
N LYS A 45 -12.64 -12.92 18.69
CA LYS A 45 -13.96 -12.65 19.28
C LYS A 45 -14.87 -13.87 19.37
N LEU A 46 -14.63 -14.91 18.56
CA LEU A 46 -15.45 -16.11 18.56
C LEU A 46 -14.94 -17.09 19.62
N ASP A 47 -15.71 -17.26 20.70
CA ASP A 47 -15.36 -18.16 21.81
C ASP A 47 -15.27 -19.63 21.41
N LEU A 48 -15.93 -20.02 20.31
CA LEU A 48 -15.84 -21.35 19.69
C LEU A 48 -14.41 -21.69 19.22
N PHE A 49 -13.56 -20.67 19.02
CA PHE A 49 -12.20 -20.81 18.50
C PHE A 49 -11.13 -20.59 19.57
N SER A 50 -11.42 -20.92 20.83
CA SER A 50 -10.47 -20.74 21.95
C SER A 50 -9.08 -21.36 21.70
N GLN A 51 -9.02 -22.54 21.06
CA GLN A 51 -7.75 -23.19 20.66
C GLN A 51 -7.01 -22.45 19.53
N LEU A 52 -7.71 -21.66 18.73
CA LEU A 52 -7.17 -20.87 17.62
C LEU A 52 -6.86 -19.43 18.01
N LYS A 53 -7.10 -19.01 19.26
CA LYS A 53 -6.76 -17.65 19.74
C LYS A 53 -5.28 -17.31 19.51
N THR A 54 -4.38 -18.28 19.67
CA THR A 54 -2.94 -18.11 19.36
C THR A 54 -2.71 -17.77 17.89
N PHE A 55 -3.43 -18.42 16.97
CA PHE A 55 -3.37 -18.12 15.54
C PHE A 55 -3.98 -16.74 15.22
N GLY A 56 -5.07 -16.37 15.89
CA GLY A 56 -5.68 -15.04 15.78
C GLY A 56 -4.71 -13.93 16.19
N ILE A 57 -3.98 -14.09 17.29
CA ILE A 57 -2.94 -13.14 17.74
C ILE A 57 -1.82 -13.06 16.70
N ALA A 58 -1.34 -14.19 16.18
CA ALA A 58 -0.30 -14.22 15.16
C ALA A 58 -0.74 -13.51 13.86
N LEU A 59 -1.98 -13.72 13.42
CA LEU A 59 -2.56 -13.04 12.25
C LEU A 59 -2.66 -11.53 12.47
N VAL A 60 -3.16 -11.10 13.64
CA VAL A 60 -3.28 -9.68 13.98
C VAL A 60 -1.90 -9.03 14.10
N ALA A 61 -0.89 -9.75 14.61
CA ALA A 61 0.48 -9.25 14.69
C ALA A 61 1.16 -9.12 13.32
N ILE A 62 0.92 -10.05 12.39
CA ILE A 62 1.54 -10.02 11.05
C ILE A 62 0.85 -9.03 10.11
N SER A 63 -0.42 -8.74 10.36
CA SER A 63 -1.23 -7.80 9.58
C SER A 63 -0.60 -6.39 9.45
N PRO A 64 -0.22 -5.69 10.54
CA PRO A 64 0.45 -4.39 10.44
C PRO A 64 1.81 -4.47 9.74
N VAL A 65 2.51 -5.61 9.76
CA VAL A 65 3.76 -5.80 8.99
C VAL A 65 3.48 -5.76 7.48
N ILE A 66 2.43 -6.44 7.02
CA ILE A 66 1.98 -6.41 5.62
C ILE A 66 1.57 -4.99 5.22
N LEU A 67 0.86 -4.28 6.09
CA LEU A 67 0.48 -2.89 5.86
C LEU A 67 1.69 -1.96 5.78
N LEU A 68 2.66 -2.10 6.68
CA LEU A 68 3.90 -1.33 6.68
C LEU A 68 4.69 -1.54 5.40
N ILE A 69 4.82 -2.78 4.90
CA ILE A 69 5.45 -3.08 3.61
C ILE A 69 4.71 -2.37 2.46
N GLY A 70 3.38 -2.43 2.45
CA GLY A 70 2.55 -1.75 1.44
C GLY A 70 2.69 -0.24 1.47
N ILE A 71 2.65 0.37 2.66
CA ILE A 71 2.85 1.80 2.88
C ILE A 71 4.25 2.23 2.46
N PHE A 72 5.29 1.49 2.87
CA PHE A 72 6.68 1.81 2.54
C PHE A 72 6.91 1.76 1.02
N ARG A 73 6.28 0.81 0.32
CA ARG A 73 6.33 0.73 -1.15
C ARG A 73 5.60 1.90 -1.83
N LEU A 74 4.42 2.29 -1.33
CA LEU A 74 3.70 3.47 -1.82
C LEU A 74 4.50 4.76 -1.58
N PHE A 75 5.07 4.92 -0.38
CA PHE A 75 5.88 6.08 -0.02
C PHE A 75 7.19 6.15 -0.80
N ARG A 76 7.89 5.03 -1.04
CA ARG A 76 9.07 4.98 -1.91
C ARG A 76 8.78 5.53 -3.30
N VAL A 77 7.66 5.13 -3.92
CA VAL A 77 7.28 5.63 -5.25
C VAL A 77 6.85 7.10 -5.19
N LYS A 78 6.07 7.49 -4.18
CA LYS A 78 5.70 8.92 -3.97
C LYS A 78 6.93 9.81 -3.70
N GLN A 79 7.95 9.33 -2.97
CA GLN A 79 9.19 10.06 -2.70
C GLN A 79 10.07 10.20 -3.95
N THR A 80 10.19 9.16 -4.78
CA THR A 80 10.94 9.23 -6.05
C THR A 80 10.35 10.29 -6.97
N ILE A 81 9.03 10.42 -7.02
CA ILE A 81 8.34 11.43 -7.83
C ILE A 81 8.53 12.83 -7.21
N LYS A 82 8.42 12.97 -5.89
CA LYS A 82 8.58 14.26 -5.19
C LYS A 82 10.02 14.80 -5.23
N LYS A 83 11.03 13.94 -5.42
CA LYS A 83 12.44 14.35 -5.52
C LYS A 83 12.84 14.83 -6.93
N HIS A 84 12.09 14.45 -7.97
CA HIS A 84 12.34 14.89 -9.35
C HIS A 84 11.41 16.00 -9.83
N TYR A 85 10.20 16.13 -9.28
CA TYR A 85 9.30 17.20 -9.63
C TYR A 85 9.15 18.18 -8.46
N LYS A 86 10.02 19.19 -8.47
CA LYS A 86 9.93 20.37 -7.60
C LYS A 86 8.76 21.21 -8.10
N ILE A 87 7.54 20.84 -7.69
CA ILE A 87 6.36 21.67 -7.88
C ILE A 87 6.54 22.89 -6.97
N GLN A 88 6.82 24.04 -7.59
CA GLN A 88 6.43 25.34 -7.04
C GLN A 88 4.93 25.50 -7.24
#